data_AF-A0A534U6D3-F1
#
_entry.id   AF-A0A534U6D3-F1
#
_cell.length_a   1.000
_cell.length_b   1.000
_cell.length_c   1.000
_cell.angle_alpha   90.00
_cell.angle_beta   90.00
_cell.angle_gamma   90.00
#
_symmetry.space_group_name_H-M   'P 1'
#
loop_
_entity.id
_entity.type
_entity.pdbx_description
1 polymer ?
#
loop_
_entity_poly.entity_id
_entity_poly.type
_entity_poly.pdbx_seq_one_letter_code
_entity_poly.pdbx_strand_id
1 'polypeptide(L)'
;MDSANVDMKSQHDSHEQFTQYYAEASRSAATLQRIRSIRDRVLTVADSYGLAKQELDVADIGCGAGTQSLLWAEMGHHVHALDINQPLLELARQRCSEAGYAIDFKLGSATCLPWPDQSMDVCLLLELIEHVTEWEPCLAESARVLRPGGILFLSTSNKLCPIQDEFNLPLYSWYPKSLKNSL
;
A
#
# COMPACT_ATOMS: atom_id res chain seq x y z
N MET A 1 -16.84 26.20 -25.38
CA MET A 1 -15.40 26.23 -25.08
C MET A 1 -15.26 27.11 -23.85
N ASP A 2 -15.05 26.68 -22.62
CA ASP A 2 -14.31 25.52 -22.10
C ASP A 2 -14.60 25.37 -20.59
N SER A 3 -15.78 24.87 -20.19
CA SER A 3 -16.04 24.51 -18.78
C SER A 3 -15.48 23.13 -18.44
N ALA A 4 -15.38 22.22 -19.41
CA ALA A 4 -14.80 20.88 -19.23
C ALA A 4 -13.26 20.88 -19.09
N ASN A 5 -12.59 21.93 -19.56
CA ASN A 5 -11.13 22.01 -19.60
C ASN A 5 -10.51 22.50 -18.27
N VAL A 6 -11.30 23.15 -17.42
CA VAL A 6 -10.86 23.67 -16.11
C VAL A 6 -10.95 22.57 -15.03
N ASP A 7 -12.02 21.77 -15.03
CA ASP A 7 -12.16 20.63 -14.11
C ASP A 7 -11.09 19.56 -14.33
N MET A 8 -10.77 19.25 -15.59
CA MET A 8 -9.79 18.23 -15.95
C MET A 8 -8.36 18.64 -15.56
N LYS A 9 -8.02 19.93 -15.66
CA LYS A 9 -6.72 20.48 -15.23
C LYS A 9 -6.56 20.45 -13.71
N SER A 10 -7.61 20.79 -12.95
CA SER A 10 -7.59 20.79 -11.48
C SER A 10 -7.41 19.38 -10.88
N GLN A 11 -8.05 18.38 -11.49
CA GLN A 11 -7.89 16.98 -11.09
C GLN A 11 -6.50 16.45 -11.48
N HIS A 12 -5.95 16.85 -12.63
CA HIS A 12 -4.60 16.48 -13.06
C HIS A 12 -3.54 17.09 -12.14
N ASP A 13 -3.63 18.38 -11.81
CA ASP A 13 -2.73 19.06 -10.87
C ASP A 13 -2.79 18.41 -9.48
N SER A 14 -3.99 18.04 -9.00
CA SER A 14 -4.13 17.34 -7.70
C SER A 14 -3.55 15.92 -7.72
N HIS A 15 -3.69 15.18 -8.83
CA HIS A 15 -3.14 13.83 -8.97
C HIS A 15 -1.63 13.85 -9.13
N GLU A 16 -1.08 14.83 -9.84
CA GLU A 16 0.36 15.00 -10.03
C GLU A 16 1.02 15.46 -8.72
N GLN A 17 0.44 16.43 -8.01
CA GLN A 17 0.88 16.82 -6.66
C GLN A 17 0.77 15.67 -5.65
N PHE A 18 -0.31 14.90 -5.69
CA PHE A 18 -0.47 13.69 -4.88
C PHE A 18 0.64 12.67 -5.20
N THR A 19 0.84 12.36 -6.47
CA THR A 19 1.86 11.39 -6.91
C THR A 19 3.26 11.84 -6.48
N GLN A 20 3.58 13.12 -6.65
CA GLN A 20 4.86 13.68 -6.25
C GLN A 20 5.05 13.64 -4.73
N TYR A 21 4.04 14.02 -3.96
CA TYR A 21 4.08 13.93 -2.49
C TYR A 21 4.36 12.49 -2.04
N TYR A 22 3.62 11.50 -2.53
CA TYR A 22 3.85 10.10 -2.16
C TYR A 22 5.20 9.56 -2.70
N ALA A 23 5.65 10.02 -3.86
CA ALA A 23 6.96 9.70 -4.40
C ALA A 23 8.10 10.18 -3.48
N GLU A 24 7.98 11.38 -2.91
CA GLU A 24 8.96 11.95 -1.97
C GLU A 24 8.82 11.32 -0.58
N ALA A 25 7.60 11.24 -0.04
CA ALA A 25 7.31 10.68 1.28
C ALA A 25 7.75 9.21 1.39
N SER A 26 7.61 8.43 0.32
CA SER A 26 8.05 7.02 0.27
C SER A 26 9.57 6.83 0.39
N ARG A 27 10.37 7.90 0.22
CA ARG A 27 11.83 7.89 0.41
C ARG A 27 12.29 8.45 1.75
N SER A 28 11.38 8.97 2.58
CA SER A 28 11.76 9.54 3.87
C SER A 28 12.38 8.48 4.78
N ALA A 29 13.37 8.86 5.59
CA ALA A 29 14.01 7.93 6.52
C ALA A 29 13.01 7.34 7.52
N ALA A 30 12.02 8.12 7.95
CA ALA A 30 10.94 7.67 8.83
C ALA A 30 10.07 6.61 8.15
N THR A 31 9.69 6.84 6.89
CA THR A 31 8.92 5.87 6.10
C THR A 31 9.68 4.57 5.91
N LEU A 32 10.97 4.65 5.54
CA LEU A 32 11.82 3.46 5.37
C LEU A 32 11.97 2.67 6.68
N GLN A 33 12.15 3.37 7.81
CA GLN A 33 12.23 2.72 9.12
C GLN A 33 10.91 2.03 9.49
N ARG A 34 9.77 2.66 9.20
CA ARG A 34 8.43 2.10 9.44
C ARG A 34 8.19 0.84 8.61
N ILE A 35 8.45 0.91 7.30
CA ILE A 35 8.28 -0.19 6.35
C ILE A 35 9.18 -1.38 6.74
N ARG A 36 10.43 -1.14 7.13
CA ARG A 36 11.32 -2.19 7.67
C ARG A 36 10.75 -2.83 8.94
N SER A 37 10.26 -2.00 9.86
CA SER A 37 9.65 -2.50 11.12
C SER A 37 8.39 -3.33 10.87
N ILE A 38 7.58 -2.95 9.88
CA ILE A 38 6.42 -3.73 9.45
C ILE A 38 6.86 -5.07 8.89
N ARG A 39 7.78 -5.08 7.93
CA ARG A 39 8.36 -6.29 7.34
C ARG A 39 8.87 -7.26 8.40
N ASP A 40 9.67 -6.76 9.36
CA ASP A 40 10.26 -7.60 10.42
C ASP A 40 9.18 -8.23 11.31
N ARG A 41 8.08 -7.51 11.58
CA ARG A 41 6.91 -8.06 12.30
C ARG A 41 6.21 -9.14 11.48
N VAL A 42 5.98 -8.90 10.18
CA VAL A 42 5.35 -9.90 9.30
C VAL A 42 6.20 -11.17 9.28
N LEU A 43 7.52 -11.06 9.13
CA LEU A 43 8.43 -12.20 9.11
C LEU A 43 8.45 -12.96 10.45
N THR A 44 8.40 -12.24 11.57
CA THR A 44 8.30 -12.85 12.91
C THR A 44 7.01 -13.68 13.03
N VAL A 45 5.88 -13.16 12.55
CA VAL A 45 4.62 -13.91 12.53
C VAL A 45 4.74 -15.07 11.55
N ALA A 46 5.24 -14.86 10.34
CA ALA A 46 5.44 -15.91 9.33
C ALA A 46 6.28 -17.08 9.85
N ASP A 47 7.35 -16.81 10.61
CA ASP A 47 8.16 -17.85 11.25
C ASP A 47 7.37 -18.67 12.27
N SER A 48 6.52 -18.02 13.08
CA SER A 48 5.65 -18.70 14.04
C SER A 48 4.61 -19.61 13.40
N TYR A 49 4.29 -19.40 12.12
CA TYR A 49 3.41 -20.26 11.30
C TYR A 49 4.18 -21.20 10.37
N GLY A 50 5.53 -21.24 10.45
CA GLY A 50 6.37 -22.15 9.67
C GLY A 50 6.65 -21.70 8.23
N LEU A 51 6.37 -20.46 7.87
CA LEU A 51 6.54 -19.91 6.52
C LEU A 51 7.94 -19.29 6.28
N ALA A 52 8.72 -19.00 7.32
CA ALA A 52 9.98 -18.23 7.17
C ALA A 52 11.15 -18.98 6.50
N LYS A 53 11.00 -20.26 6.15
CA LYS A 53 12.08 -21.08 5.57
C LYS A 53 12.00 -21.24 4.05
N GLN A 54 11.05 -20.59 3.39
CA GLN A 54 10.82 -20.71 1.96
C GLN A 54 10.77 -19.34 1.28
N GLU A 55 11.04 -19.31 -0.02
CA GLU A 55 10.61 -18.21 -0.87
C GLU A 55 9.09 -18.12 -0.77
N LEU A 56 8.55 -16.90 -0.66
CA LEU A 56 7.13 -16.66 -0.42
C LEU A 56 6.53 -15.91 -1.59
N ASP A 57 5.28 -16.21 -1.91
CA ASP A 57 4.45 -15.38 -2.79
C ASP A 57 3.80 -14.27 -1.95
N VAL A 58 4.22 -13.03 -2.18
CA VAL A 58 3.83 -11.84 -1.41
C VAL A 58 3.00 -10.91 -2.29
N ALA A 59 1.74 -10.70 -1.91
CA ALA A 59 0.88 -9.71 -2.52
C ALA A 59 1.00 -8.36 -1.80
N ASP A 60 1.55 -7.35 -2.49
CA ASP A 60 1.60 -5.95 -2.05
C ASP A 60 0.41 -5.20 -2.67
N ILE A 61 -0.68 -5.06 -1.90
CA ILE A 61 -1.95 -4.49 -2.36
C ILE A 61 -1.98 -3.02 -1.96
N GLY A 62 -2.06 -2.13 -2.95
CA GLY A 62 -1.83 -0.70 -2.76
C GLY A 62 -0.34 -0.37 -2.66
N CYS A 63 0.47 -0.94 -3.56
CA CYS A 63 1.93 -0.90 -3.46
C CYS A 63 2.55 0.51 -3.59
N GLY A 64 1.79 1.50 -4.07
CA GLY A 64 2.25 2.86 -4.31
C GLY A 64 3.53 2.88 -5.15
N ALA A 65 4.55 3.57 -4.65
CA ALA A 65 5.86 3.69 -5.32
C ALA A 65 6.80 2.49 -5.10
N GLY A 66 6.29 1.34 -4.64
CA GLY A 66 6.99 0.04 -4.62
C GLY A 66 8.03 -0.14 -3.51
N THR A 67 8.06 0.72 -2.50
CA THR A 67 9.09 0.63 -1.43
C THR A 67 9.01 -0.69 -0.65
N GLN A 68 7.80 -1.13 -0.29
CA GLN A 68 7.61 -2.40 0.40
C GLN A 68 7.89 -3.57 -0.56
N SER A 69 7.36 -3.51 -1.78
CA SER A 69 7.62 -4.49 -2.85
C SER A 69 9.13 -4.76 -3.03
N LEU A 70 9.94 -3.71 -3.15
CA LEU A 70 11.39 -3.84 -3.32
C LEU A 70 12.05 -4.55 -2.13
N LEU A 71 11.69 -4.18 -0.90
CA LEU A 71 12.27 -4.80 0.30
C LEU A 71 11.99 -6.30 0.42
N TRP A 72 10.82 -6.75 -0.02
CA TRP A 72 10.50 -8.19 -0.03
C TRP A 72 11.23 -8.92 -1.17
N ALA A 73 11.36 -8.29 -2.34
CA ALA A 73 12.14 -8.84 -3.45
C ALA A 73 13.64 -8.95 -3.12
N GLU A 74 14.21 -7.96 -2.42
CA GLU A 74 15.60 -7.98 -1.92
C GLU A 74 15.90 -9.15 -0.98
N MET A 75 14.87 -9.69 -0.34
CA MET A 75 14.97 -10.87 0.52
C MET A 75 14.82 -12.20 -0.23
N GLY A 76 14.59 -12.17 -1.54
CA GLY A 76 14.41 -13.35 -2.38
C GLY A 76 12.96 -13.87 -2.45
N HIS A 77 11.97 -13.09 -2.02
CA HIS A 77 10.56 -13.48 -2.16
C HIS A 77 9.99 -13.10 -3.53
N HIS A 78 8.96 -13.83 -3.98
CA HIS A 78 8.22 -13.52 -5.21
C HIS A 78 7.15 -12.49 -4.90
N VAL A 79 7.33 -11.28 -5.43
CA VAL A 79 6.43 -10.16 -5.14
C VAL A 79 5.48 -9.92 -6.30
N HIS A 80 4.19 -9.87 -5.97
CA HIS A 80 3.12 -9.45 -6.85
C HIS A 80 2.53 -8.14 -6.32
N ALA A 81 2.60 -7.09 -7.11
CA ALA A 81 2.25 -5.76 -6.66
C ALA A 81 1.07 -5.20 -7.46
N LEU A 82 0.13 -4.55 -6.79
CA LEU A 82 -1.04 -3.96 -7.40
C LEU A 82 -1.31 -2.57 -6.81
N ASP A 83 -1.64 -1.63 -7.68
CA ASP A 83 -2.13 -0.31 -7.28
C ASP A 83 -3.16 0.22 -8.30
N ILE A 84 -4.02 1.14 -7.87
CA ILE A 84 -4.99 1.82 -8.74
C ILE A 84 -4.37 3.07 -9.41
N ASN A 85 -3.27 3.60 -8.86
CA ASN A 85 -2.60 4.79 -9.34
C ASN A 85 -1.48 4.43 -10.33
N GLN A 86 -1.78 4.59 -11.62
CA GLN A 86 -0.84 4.29 -12.71
C GLN A 86 0.50 5.04 -12.60
N PRO A 87 0.56 6.38 -12.35
CA PRO A 87 1.82 7.08 -12.14
C PRO A 87 2.71 6.51 -11.03
N LEU A 88 2.14 6.17 -9.87
CA LEU A 88 2.89 5.55 -8.77
C LEU A 88 3.43 4.17 -9.15
N LEU A 89 2.63 3.40 -9.88
CA LEU A 89 3.00 2.07 -10.35
C LEU A 89 4.13 2.09 -11.39
N GLU A 90 4.15 3.09 -12.27
CA GLU A 90 5.26 3.32 -13.20
C GLU A 90 6.55 3.68 -12.47
N LEU A 91 6.46 4.58 -11.48
CA LEU A 91 7.58 4.92 -10.62
C LEU A 91 8.09 3.71 -9.82
N ALA A 92 7.20 2.87 -9.30
CA ALA A 92 7.53 1.64 -8.60
C ALA A 92 8.33 0.68 -9.50
N ARG A 93 7.84 0.47 -10.73
CA ARG A 93 8.50 -0.37 -11.73
C ARG A 93 9.90 0.16 -12.05
N GLN A 94 10.03 1.46 -12.27
CA GLN A 94 11.33 2.09 -12.52
C GLN A 94 12.29 1.85 -11.34
N ARG A 95 11.88 2.16 -10.11
CA ARG A 95 12.72 2.02 -8.91
C ARG A 95 13.19 0.60 -8.69
N CYS A 96 12.30 -0.38 -8.83
CA CYS A 96 12.66 -1.78 -8.65
C CYS A 96 13.61 -2.26 -9.75
N SER A 97 13.37 -1.85 -11.01
CA SER A 97 14.26 -2.17 -12.12
C SER A 97 15.66 -1.55 -11.95
N GLU A 98 15.76 -0.31 -11.49
CA GLU A 98 17.04 0.35 -11.18
C GLU A 98 17.80 -0.36 -10.06
N ALA A 99 17.09 -0.96 -9.11
CA ALA A 99 17.65 -1.80 -8.05
C ALA A 99 17.96 -3.24 -8.48
N GLY A 100 17.65 -3.62 -9.74
CA GLY A 100 17.93 -4.94 -10.29
C GLY A 100 16.84 -6.00 -10.04
N TYR A 101 15.64 -5.60 -9.63
CA TYR A 101 14.52 -6.50 -9.35
C TYR A 101 13.40 -6.35 -10.37
N ALA A 102 12.94 -7.48 -10.91
CA ALA A 102 11.79 -7.55 -11.81
C ALA A 102 10.56 -8.02 -11.03
N ILE A 103 9.70 -7.08 -10.66
CA ILE A 103 8.45 -7.34 -9.91
C ILE A 103 7.26 -7.20 -10.87
N ASP A 104 6.26 -8.09 -10.74
CA ASP A 104 5.02 -8.04 -11.50
C ASP A 104 4.07 -6.97 -10.91
N PHE A 105 4.12 -5.77 -11.48
CA PHE A 105 3.26 -4.65 -11.14
C PHE A 105 2.02 -4.59 -12.04
N LYS A 106 0.82 -4.68 -11.45
CA LYS A 106 -0.47 -4.64 -12.14
C LYS A 106 -1.31 -3.43 -11.73
N LEU A 107 -1.83 -2.69 -12.72
CA LEU A 107 -2.87 -1.70 -12.48
C LEU A 107 -4.19 -2.43 -12.18
N GLY A 108 -4.83 -2.15 -11.05
CA GLY A 108 -6.09 -2.81 -10.70
C GLY A 108 -6.72 -2.32 -9.40
N SER A 109 -7.88 -2.88 -9.06
CA SER A 109 -8.58 -2.59 -7.81
C SER A 109 -8.27 -3.63 -6.75
N ALA A 110 -8.08 -3.19 -5.50
CA ALA A 110 -7.97 -4.08 -4.35
C ALA A 110 -9.26 -4.89 -4.07
N THR A 111 -10.39 -4.49 -4.68
CA THR A 111 -11.69 -5.19 -4.58
C THR A 111 -11.91 -6.26 -5.67
N CYS A 112 -10.96 -6.42 -6.59
CA CYS A 112 -10.99 -7.43 -7.64
C CYS A 112 -9.55 -7.77 -8.04
N LEU A 113 -8.92 -8.64 -7.25
CA LEU A 113 -7.50 -8.95 -7.40
C LEU A 113 -7.29 -9.90 -8.59
N PRO A 114 -6.32 -9.61 -9.49
CA PRO A 114 -6.06 -10.38 -10.71
C PRO A 114 -5.21 -11.63 -10.44
N TRP A 115 -5.38 -12.23 -9.26
CA TRP A 115 -4.63 -13.39 -8.81
C TRP A 115 -5.59 -14.56 -8.48
N PRO A 116 -5.17 -15.81 -8.71
CA PRO A 116 -5.99 -16.98 -8.41
C PRO A 116 -6.29 -17.13 -6.91
N ASP A 117 -7.29 -17.95 -6.60
CA ASP A 117 -7.56 -18.37 -5.23
C ASP A 117 -6.33 -19.09 -4.66
N GLN A 118 -6.04 -18.87 -3.38
CA GLN A 118 -4.98 -19.59 -2.65
C GLN A 118 -3.62 -19.57 -3.36
N SER A 119 -3.24 -18.43 -3.93
CA SER A 119 -1.98 -18.23 -4.65
C SER A 119 -0.93 -17.44 -3.87
N MET A 120 -1.25 -16.91 -2.69
CA MET A 120 -0.36 -16.05 -1.91
C MET A 120 -0.10 -16.63 -0.52
N ASP A 121 1.13 -16.49 -0.03
CA ASP A 121 1.48 -16.83 1.35
C ASP A 121 1.26 -15.62 2.28
N VAL A 122 1.51 -14.42 1.76
CA VAL A 122 1.39 -13.17 2.52
C VAL A 122 0.66 -12.12 1.69
N CYS A 123 -0.33 -11.47 2.28
CA CYS A 123 -0.96 -10.26 1.74
C CYS A 123 -0.64 -9.06 2.63
N LEU A 124 -0.21 -7.97 2.02
CA LEU A 124 0.12 -6.70 2.68
C LEU A 124 -0.88 -5.63 2.24
N LEU A 125 -1.61 -5.06 3.20
CA LEU A 125 -2.50 -3.91 3.02
C LEU A 125 -2.03 -2.80 3.97
N LEU A 126 -1.06 -1.99 3.51
CA LEU A 126 -0.40 -1.00 4.36
C LEU A 126 -0.91 0.40 4.08
N GLU A 127 -1.65 0.99 5.03
CA GLU A 127 -2.29 2.32 4.88
C GLU A 127 -3.15 2.44 3.63
N LEU A 128 -3.79 1.33 3.23
CA LEU A 128 -4.65 1.28 2.05
C LEU A 128 -6.12 1.37 2.43
N ILE A 129 -6.55 0.59 3.44
CA ILE A 129 -7.96 0.29 3.66
C ILE A 129 -8.79 1.53 4.01
N GLU A 130 -8.18 2.56 4.60
CA GLU A 130 -8.80 3.87 4.86
C GLU A 130 -9.19 4.63 3.59
N HIS A 131 -8.56 4.32 2.46
CA HIS A 131 -8.84 4.93 1.16
C HIS A 131 -9.80 4.08 0.32
N VAL A 132 -10.12 2.86 0.76
CA VAL A 132 -11.02 1.94 0.05
C VAL A 132 -12.44 2.07 0.60
N THR A 133 -13.34 2.65 -0.20
CA THR A 133 -14.77 2.78 0.17
C THR A 133 -15.42 1.42 0.44
N GLU A 134 -15.08 0.41 -0.38
CA GLU A 134 -15.59 -0.96 -0.32
C GLU A 134 -14.57 -1.88 0.37
N TRP A 135 -14.28 -1.60 1.64
CA TRP A 135 -13.27 -2.33 2.41
C TRP A 135 -13.61 -3.80 2.63
N GLU A 136 -14.90 -4.16 2.69
CA GLU A 136 -15.37 -5.55 2.85
C GLU A 136 -14.96 -6.43 1.65
N PRO A 137 -15.28 -6.06 0.39
CA PRO A 137 -14.73 -6.72 -0.79
C PRO A 137 -13.20 -6.80 -0.83
N CYS A 138 -12.50 -5.76 -0.39
CA CYS A 138 -11.04 -5.77 -0.35
C CYS A 138 -10.49 -6.85 0.60
N LEU A 139 -11.07 -6.97 1.79
CA LEU A 139 -10.71 -8.04 2.73
C LEU A 139 -11.12 -9.42 2.21
N ALA A 140 -12.28 -9.54 1.56
CA ALA A 140 -12.74 -10.79 0.97
C ALA A 140 -11.80 -11.28 -0.13
N GLU A 141 -11.36 -10.39 -1.03
CA GLU A 141 -10.38 -10.72 -2.07
C GLU A 141 -9.02 -11.07 -1.48
N SER A 142 -8.56 -10.33 -0.47
CA SER A 142 -7.32 -10.65 0.23
C SER A 142 -7.37 -12.04 0.87
N ALA A 143 -8.50 -12.40 1.48
CA ALA A 143 -8.72 -13.75 2.02
C ALA A 143 -8.82 -14.82 0.92
N ARG A 144 -9.43 -14.51 -0.24
CA ARG A 144 -9.57 -15.44 -1.37
C ARG A 144 -8.20 -15.84 -1.94
N VAL A 145 -7.31 -14.88 -2.14
CA VAL A 145 -5.98 -15.14 -2.73
C VAL A 145 -5.01 -15.79 -1.74
N LEU A 146 -5.27 -15.72 -0.43
CA LEU A 146 -4.42 -16.35 0.58
C LEU A 146 -4.58 -17.88 0.60
N ARG A 147 -3.45 -18.57 0.67
CA ARG A 147 -3.41 -20.01 0.95
C ARG A 147 -3.93 -20.32 2.34
N PRO A 148 -4.42 -21.55 2.59
CA PRO A 148 -4.66 -22.01 3.95
C PRO A 148 -3.38 -21.86 4.81
N GLY A 149 -3.46 -21.12 5.92
CA GLY A 149 -2.31 -20.80 6.75
C GLY A 149 -1.50 -19.56 6.31
N GLY A 150 -1.90 -18.92 5.21
CA GLY A 150 -1.35 -17.64 4.78
C GLY A 150 -1.69 -16.49 5.73
N ILE A 151 -0.92 -15.41 5.64
CA ILE A 151 -0.99 -14.28 6.56
C ILE A 151 -1.47 -13.03 5.83
N LEU A 152 -2.56 -12.44 6.33
CA LEU A 152 -2.92 -11.07 6.01
C LEU A 152 -2.30 -10.14 7.05
N PHE A 153 -1.44 -9.22 6.61
CA PHE A 153 -0.99 -8.10 7.43
C PHE A 153 -1.64 -6.81 6.95
N LEU A 154 -2.34 -6.14 7.86
CA LEU A 154 -3.05 -4.90 7.60
C LEU A 154 -2.60 -3.82 8.58
N SER A 155 -2.27 -2.64 8.06
CA SER A 155 -2.09 -1.44 8.85
C SER A 155 -3.01 -0.34 8.34
N THR A 156 -3.57 0.43 9.28
CA THR A 156 -4.44 1.56 8.98
C THR A 156 -4.38 2.55 10.13
N SER A 157 -4.67 3.81 9.83
CA SER A 157 -4.80 4.83 10.87
C SER A 157 -5.86 4.45 11.92
N ASN A 158 -5.49 4.56 13.20
CA ASN A 158 -6.43 4.31 14.30
C ASN A 158 -7.16 5.60 14.66
N LYS A 159 -8.46 5.65 14.38
CA LYS A 159 -9.34 6.80 14.70
C LYS A 159 -9.38 7.16 16.19
N LEU A 160 -9.06 6.21 17.07
CA LEU A 160 -9.01 6.43 18.52
C LEU A 160 -7.61 6.81 19.02
N CYS A 161 -6.63 6.97 18.12
CA CYS A 161 -5.30 7.42 18.50
C CYS A 161 -5.35 8.88 18.97
N PRO A 162 -4.89 9.21 20.20
CA PRO A 162 -4.89 10.57 20.72
C PRO A 162 -4.09 11.57 19.88
N ILE A 163 -3.17 11.09 19.05
CA ILE A 163 -2.39 11.90 18.10
C ILE A 163 -2.51 11.20 16.75
N GLN A 164 -2.93 11.93 15.72
CA GLN A 164 -2.98 11.38 14.35
C GLN A 164 -1.64 11.64 13.66
N ASP A 165 -0.91 10.56 13.33
CA ASP A 165 0.47 10.62 12.84
C ASP A 165 0.63 11.42 11.53
N GLU A 166 -0.39 11.44 10.68
CA GLU A 166 -0.38 12.11 9.37
C GLU A 166 -0.32 13.64 9.48
N PHE A 167 -0.97 14.21 10.51
CA PHE A 167 -1.02 15.66 10.74
C PHE A 167 -0.23 16.09 11.98
N ASN A 168 0.23 15.12 12.79
CA ASN A 168 0.85 15.32 14.11
C ASN A 168 0.05 16.27 15.02
N LEU A 169 -1.29 16.23 14.89
CA LEU A 169 -2.21 17.06 15.66
C LEU A 169 -2.88 16.22 16.76
N PRO A 170 -2.86 16.70 18.02
CA PRO A 170 -3.55 16.01 19.10
C PRO A 170 -5.06 16.08 18.87
N LEU A 171 -5.71 14.94 19.07
CA LEU A 171 -7.15 14.76 18.97
C LEU A 171 -7.75 15.09 17.60
N TYR A 172 -6.95 15.16 16.53
CA TYR A 172 -7.44 15.50 15.19
C TYR A 172 -8.59 14.60 14.75
N SER A 173 -8.55 13.30 15.06
CA SER A 173 -9.61 12.36 14.69
C SER A 173 -10.99 12.76 15.25
N TRP A 174 -11.03 13.50 16.36
CA TRP A 174 -12.25 14.02 16.99
C TRP A 174 -12.59 15.48 16.63
N TYR A 175 -11.78 16.15 15.79
CA TYR A 175 -12.10 17.51 15.36
C TYR A 175 -13.43 17.55 14.58
N PRO A 176 -14.26 18.59 14.77
CA PRO A 176 -15.44 18.81 13.94
C PRO A 176 -15.08 18.88 12.46
N LYS A 177 -15.94 18.35 11.59
CA LYS A 177 -15.69 18.27 10.13
C LYS A 177 -15.41 19.63 9.49
N SER A 178 -16.07 20.69 9.98
CA SER A 178 -15.83 22.08 9.55
C SER A 178 -14.40 22.56 9.84
N LEU A 179 -13.83 22.18 10.98
CA LEU A 179 -12.48 22.56 11.37
C LEU A 179 -11.43 21.82 10.53
N LYS A 180 -11.66 20.53 10.25
CA LYS A 180 -10.77 19.72 9.40
C LYS A 180 -10.66 20.26 7.98
N ASN A 181 -11.74 20.83 7.44
CA ASN A 181 -11.77 21.38 6.07
C ASN A 181 -11.12 22.77 5.95
N SER A 182 -10.68 23.38 7.06
CA SER A 182 -10.08 24.72 7.09
C SER A 182 -8.61 24.72 7.56
N LEU A 183 -8.08 23.54 7.90
CA LEU A 183 -6.68 23.28 8.24
C LEU A 183 -5.95 22.75 7.00
#